data_AF-A0A4U6R4Z9-F1
#
_entry.id   AF-A0A4U6R4Z9-F1
#
_cell.length_a   1.000
_cell.length_b   1.000
_cell.length_c   1.000
_cell.angle_alpha   90.00
_cell.angle_beta   90.00
_cell.angle_gamma   90.00
#
_symmetry.space_group_name_H-M   'P 1'
#
loop_
_entity.id
_entity.type
_entity.pdbx_description
1 polymer ?
#
loop_
_entity_poly.entity_id
_entity_poly.type
_entity_poly.pdbx_seq_one_letter_code
_entity_poly.pdbx_strand_id
1 'polypeptide(L)'
;MFEAFVSTYISSTIRFLFLLAPFFVVTMFLALTRGLPAAEKSSIIRRSTVSALILGLILFFAGPLLFSAIGITLNSFRIGAGSLLFLTAISLVTSGTRNHATGLPDEDRDDIAVVPLAIPVMIGPATIGAILVYGAELSSVPEVTGGLLGLVSGLVILGVLLHLSGYLEKVLGKTGLNILSKISGLILSAMAAEIVLTGIAGFIASTAAT
;
A
#
# COMPACT_ATOMS: atom_id res chain seq x y z
N MET A 1 -28.33 -1.00 -0.54
CA MET A 1 -27.40 0.10 -0.94
C MET A 1 -26.49 0.50 0.22
N PHE A 2 -27.05 0.93 1.36
CA PHE A 2 -26.26 1.31 2.54
C PHE A 2 -25.41 0.17 3.12
N GLU A 3 -25.96 -1.03 3.26
CA GLU A 3 -25.21 -2.19 3.79
C GLU A 3 -24.00 -2.57 2.93
N ALA A 4 -24.18 -2.60 1.60
CA ALA A 4 -23.09 -2.85 0.64
C ALA A 4 -21.99 -1.79 0.79
N PHE A 5 -22.37 -0.51 0.85
CA PHE A 5 -21.43 0.57 1.09
C PHE A 5 -20.65 0.39 2.40
N VAL A 6 -21.33 0.15 3.53
CA VAL A 6 -20.69 0.02 4.85
C VAL A 6 -19.74 -1.18 4.88
N SER A 7 -20.17 -2.32 4.34
CA SER A 7 -19.36 -3.55 4.26
C SER A 7 -18.09 -3.32 3.43
N THR A 8 -18.24 -2.75 2.23
CA THR A 8 -17.10 -2.43 1.37
C THR A 8 -16.20 -1.40 2.01
N TYR A 9 -16.73 -0.36 2.65
CA TYR A 9 -15.95 0.66 3.33
C TYR A 9 -15.06 0.09 4.44
N ILE A 10 -15.63 -0.72 5.34
CA ILE A 10 -14.88 -1.29 6.48
C ILE A 10 -13.81 -2.26 5.97
N SER A 11 -14.18 -3.18 5.08
CA SER A 11 -13.24 -4.16 4.52
C SER A 11 -12.11 -3.49 3.74
N SER A 12 -12.41 -2.46 2.94
CA SER A 12 -11.42 -1.68 2.20
C SER A 12 -10.47 -0.94 3.11
N THR A 13 -10.98 -0.31 4.17
CA THR A 13 -10.15 0.42 5.13
C THR A 13 -9.10 -0.51 5.74
N ILE A 14 -9.52 -1.71 6.17
CA ILE A 14 -8.63 -2.71 6.74
C ILE A 14 -7.65 -3.22 5.67
N ARG A 15 -8.15 -3.54 4.46
CA ARG A 15 -7.34 -4.01 3.33
C ARG A 15 -6.23 -3.03 3.00
N PHE A 16 -6.56 -1.75 2.82
CA PHE A 16 -5.58 -0.71 2.50
C PHE A 16 -4.65 -0.40 3.67
N LEU A 17 -5.13 -0.44 4.91
CA LEU A 17 -4.27 -0.30 6.08
C LEU A 17 -3.17 -1.35 6.07
N PHE A 18 -3.47 -2.62 5.82
CA PHE A 18 -2.42 -3.64 5.75
C PHE A 18 -1.59 -3.51 4.48
N LEU A 19 -2.22 -3.30 3.32
CA LEU A 19 -1.53 -3.18 2.02
C LEU A 19 -0.43 -2.11 2.03
N LEU A 20 -0.66 -0.99 2.70
CA LEU A 20 0.29 0.11 2.83
C LEU A 20 1.45 -0.21 3.80
N ALA A 21 1.48 -1.39 4.42
CA ALA A 21 2.52 -1.86 5.34
C ALA A 21 2.93 -0.82 6.40
N PRO A 22 2.01 -0.36 7.27
CA PRO A 22 2.15 0.86 8.04
C PRO A 22 3.36 0.85 8.98
N PHE A 23 3.69 -0.30 9.56
CA PHE A 23 4.85 -0.43 10.44
C PHE A 23 6.17 -0.37 9.69
N PHE A 24 6.20 -0.84 8.44
CA PHE A 24 7.35 -0.64 7.55
C PHE A 24 7.50 0.84 7.17
N VAL A 25 6.41 1.51 6.82
CA VAL A 25 6.46 2.95 6.50
C VAL A 25 6.87 3.79 7.71
N VAL A 26 6.34 3.50 8.90
CA VAL A 26 6.73 4.18 10.16
C VAL A 26 8.22 4.02 10.46
N THR A 27 8.76 2.82 10.30
CA THR A 27 10.18 2.57 10.56
C THR A 27 11.08 3.23 9.52
N MET A 28 10.69 3.23 8.25
CA MET A 28 11.39 3.97 7.20
C MET A 28 11.35 5.48 7.47
N PHE A 29 10.20 6.02 7.84
CA PHE A 29 10.06 7.42 8.22
C PHE A 29 10.98 7.80 9.38
N LEU A 30 11.03 7.00 10.45
CA LEU A 30 11.90 7.24 11.59
C LEU A 30 13.39 7.20 11.21
N ALA A 31 13.78 6.32 10.29
CA ALA A 31 15.14 6.23 9.79
C ALA A 31 15.52 7.46 8.95
N LEU A 32 14.66 7.86 8.02
CA LEU A 32 14.86 8.96 7.08
C LEU A 32 14.81 10.35 7.75
N THR A 33 14.01 10.50 8.81
CA THR A 33 13.82 11.79 9.48
C THR A 33 14.62 11.93 10.77
N ARG A 34 15.61 11.05 10.99
CA ARG A 34 16.43 11.08 12.19
C ARG A 34 17.23 12.38 12.26
N GLY A 35 17.12 13.10 13.38
CA GLY A 35 17.80 14.38 13.59
C GLY A 35 17.09 15.61 13.03
N LEU A 36 15.95 15.44 12.33
CA LEU A 36 15.17 16.57 11.84
C LEU A 36 14.29 17.21 12.94
N PRO A 37 14.06 18.53 12.92
CA PRO A 37 13.10 19.22 13.79
C PRO A 37 11.66 18.72 13.59
N ALA A 38 10.83 18.89 14.63
CA ALA A 38 9.42 18.46 14.58
C ALA A 38 8.60 19.13 13.46
N ALA A 39 8.90 20.39 13.14
CA ALA A 39 8.23 21.13 12.06
C ALA A 39 8.52 20.50 10.68
N GLU A 40 9.78 20.12 10.42
CA GLU A 40 10.20 19.50 9.17
C GLU A 40 9.60 18.10 9.02
N LYS A 41 9.60 17.30 10.11
CA LYS A 41 8.90 16.01 10.16
C LYS A 41 7.42 16.12 9.81
N SER A 42 6.72 17.09 10.40
CA SER A 42 5.29 17.31 10.12
C SER A 42 5.05 17.70 8.66
N SER A 43 5.93 18.52 8.08
CA SER A 43 5.90 18.86 6.65
C SER A 43 6.06 17.63 5.76
N ILE A 44 7.04 16.77 6.07
CA ILE A 44 7.30 15.52 5.33
C ILE A 44 6.08 14.60 5.38
N ILE A 45 5.50 14.38 6.57
CA ILE A 45 4.30 13.53 6.74
C ILE A 45 3.14 14.04 5.89
N ARG A 46 2.88 15.35 5.92
CA ARG A 46 1.79 15.95 5.14
C ARG A 46 2.04 15.78 3.65
N ARG A 47 3.24 16.14 3.18
CA ARG A 47 3.61 16.04 1.76
C ARG A 47 3.54 14.59 1.27
N SER A 48 4.10 13.64 2.01
CA SER A 48 4.09 12.22 1.63
C SER A 48 2.68 11.63 1.61
N THR A 49 1.86 11.96 2.61
CA THR A 49 0.46 11.50 2.69
C THR A 49 -0.39 12.07 1.56
N VAL A 50 -0.25 13.37 1.26
CA VAL A 50 -0.96 14.01 0.15
C VAL A 50 -0.53 13.44 -1.19
N SER A 51 0.78 13.24 -1.42
CA SER A 51 1.28 12.61 -2.64
C SER A 51 0.74 11.19 -2.81
N ALA A 52 0.78 10.37 -1.75
CA ALA A 52 0.24 9.01 -1.76
C ALA A 52 -1.28 8.99 -2.00
N LEU A 53 -2.01 9.96 -1.46
CA LEU A 53 -3.45 10.14 -1.69
C LEU A 53 -3.75 10.47 -3.14
N ILE A 54 -3.09 11.47 -3.72
CA ILE A 54 -3.30 11.86 -5.12
C ILE A 54 -2.99 10.67 -6.03
N LEU A 55 -1.86 10.00 -5.84
CA LEU A 55 -1.48 8.82 -6.61
C LEU A 55 -2.49 7.68 -6.44
N GLY A 56 -2.87 7.38 -5.21
CA GLY A 56 -3.86 6.33 -4.91
C GLY A 56 -5.20 6.59 -5.60
N LEU A 57 -5.69 7.83 -5.56
CA LEU A 57 -6.93 8.22 -6.23
C LEU A 57 -6.84 8.05 -7.75
N ILE A 58 -5.73 8.46 -8.37
CA ILE A 58 -5.52 8.27 -9.81
C ILE A 58 -5.50 6.78 -10.15
N LEU A 59 -4.71 5.99 -9.42
CA LEU A 59 -4.54 4.56 -9.67
C LEU A 59 -5.85 3.79 -9.48
N PHE A 60 -6.68 4.18 -8.52
CA PHE A 60 -7.96 3.53 -8.26
C PHE A 60 -8.87 3.51 -9.50
N PHE A 61 -8.83 4.54 -10.33
CA PHE A 61 -9.65 4.62 -11.55
C PHE A 61 -8.89 4.28 -12.84
N ALA A 62 -7.55 4.16 -12.79
CA ALA A 62 -6.72 3.99 -13.98
C ALA A 62 -6.72 2.56 -14.55
N GLY A 63 -7.08 1.55 -13.75
CA GLY A 63 -6.94 0.12 -14.10
C GLY A 63 -7.53 -0.25 -15.46
N PRO A 64 -8.85 -0.11 -15.68
CA PRO A 64 -9.49 -0.51 -16.94
C PRO A 64 -8.90 0.15 -18.18
N LEU A 65 -8.60 1.45 -18.10
CA LEU A 65 -7.98 2.20 -19.21
C LEU A 65 -6.58 1.67 -19.53
N LEU A 66 -5.78 1.44 -18.50
CA LEU A 66 -4.40 0.96 -18.63
C LEU A 66 -4.36 -0.47 -19.20
N PHE A 67 -5.23 -1.36 -18.73
CA PHE A 67 -5.31 -2.73 -19.22
C PHE A 67 -5.72 -2.78 -20.69
N SER A 68 -6.71 -1.97 -21.09
CA SER A 68 -7.13 -1.86 -22.49
C SER A 68 -6.05 -1.29 -23.40
N ALA A 69 -5.28 -0.30 -22.93
CA ALA A 69 -4.23 0.34 -23.73
C ALA A 69 -3.05 -0.60 -24.00
N ILE A 70 -2.71 -1.47 -23.05
CA ILE A 70 -1.58 -2.42 -23.16
C ILE A 70 -2.04 -3.77 -23.77
N GLY A 71 -3.34 -4.04 -23.79
CA GLY A 71 -3.89 -5.29 -24.33
C GLY A 71 -3.75 -6.49 -23.38
N ILE A 72 -3.85 -6.25 -22.07
CA ILE A 72 -3.80 -7.30 -21.05
C ILE A 72 -5.14 -7.46 -20.34
N THR A 73 -5.42 -8.67 -19.83
CA THR A 73 -6.64 -8.91 -19.05
C THR A 73 -6.45 -8.56 -17.57
N LEU A 74 -7.53 -8.23 -16.87
CA LEU A 74 -7.53 -8.06 -15.41
C LEU A 74 -6.98 -9.31 -14.71
N ASN A 75 -7.33 -10.51 -15.19
CA ASN A 75 -6.86 -11.77 -14.61
C ASN A 75 -5.35 -11.96 -14.77
N SER A 76 -4.78 -11.63 -15.93
CA SER A 76 -3.33 -11.66 -16.15
C SER A 76 -2.62 -10.63 -15.25
N PHE A 77 -3.20 -9.43 -15.10
CA PHE A 77 -2.63 -8.39 -14.25
C PHE A 77 -2.68 -8.76 -12.76
N ARG A 78 -3.76 -9.41 -12.29
CA ARG A 78 -3.86 -9.96 -10.94
C ARG A 78 -2.69 -10.90 -10.63
N ILE A 79 -2.36 -11.82 -11.53
CA ILE A 79 -1.24 -12.75 -11.32
C ILE A 79 0.07 -11.96 -11.14
N GLY A 80 0.37 -11.02 -12.03
CA GLY A 80 1.59 -10.20 -11.93
C GLY A 80 1.65 -9.31 -10.70
N ALA A 81 0.59 -8.55 -10.42
CA ALA A 81 0.49 -7.66 -9.26
C ALA A 81 0.56 -8.45 -7.94
N GLY A 82 -0.14 -9.58 -7.86
CA GLY A 82 -0.10 -10.50 -6.74
C GLY A 82 1.30 -11.09 -6.52
N SER A 83 2.03 -11.47 -7.58
CA SER A 83 3.42 -11.91 -7.46
C SER A 83 4.35 -10.82 -6.91
N LEU A 84 4.24 -9.57 -7.38
CA LEU A 84 5.03 -8.45 -6.83
C LEU A 84 4.69 -8.17 -5.37
N LEU A 85 3.41 -8.27 -5.00
CA LEU A 85 2.98 -8.14 -3.61
C LEU A 85 3.51 -9.28 -2.74
N PHE A 86 3.58 -10.51 -3.26
CA PHE A 86 4.17 -11.65 -2.56
C PHE A 86 5.67 -11.46 -2.32
N LEU A 87 6.41 -10.95 -3.31
CA LEU A 87 7.83 -10.63 -3.15
C LEU A 87 8.05 -9.53 -2.11
N THR A 88 7.18 -8.51 -2.09
CA THR A 88 7.20 -7.47 -1.06
C THR A 88 6.90 -8.04 0.33
N ALA A 89 5.92 -8.94 0.43
CA ALA A 89 5.62 -9.64 1.66
C ALA A 89 6.83 -10.43 2.20
N ILE A 90 7.52 -11.17 1.32
CA ILE A 90 8.74 -11.90 1.66
C ILE A 90 9.83 -10.95 2.13
N SER A 91 10.04 -9.81 1.45
CA SER A 91 11.07 -8.84 1.84
C SER A 91 10.83 -8.28 3.25
N LEU A 92 9.57 -8.01 3.61
CA LEU A 92 9.19 -7.59 4.95
C LEU A 92 9.48 -8.66 6.01
N VAL A 93 9.17 -9.92 5.73
CA VAL A 93 9.41 -11.05 6.66
C VAL A 93 10.91 -11.32 6.85
N THR A 94 11.67 -11.34 5.76
CA THR A 94 13.08 -11.73 5.73
C THR A 94 14.01 -10.61 6.18
N SER A 95 13.88 -9.43 5.56
CA SER A 95 14.83 -8.33 5.68
C SER A 95 14.41 -7.32 6.74
N GLY A 96 13.12 -7.29 7.09
CA GLY A 96 12.56 -6.21 7.90
C GLY A 96 12.99 -4.84 7.33
N THR A 97 13.43 -3.95 8.21
CA THR A 97 13.81 -2.57 7.85
C THR A 97 15.29 -2.37 7.59
N ARG A 98 16.14 -3.39 7.85
CA ARG A 98 17.61 -3.24 7.84
C ARG A 98 18.20 -2.98 6.45
N ASN A 99 17.63 -3.54 5.38
CA ASN A 99 18.16 -3.36 4.02
C ASN A 99 17.55 -2.17 3.26
N HIS A 100 16.41 -1.64 3.69
CA HIS A 100 15.70 -0.60 2.94
C HIS A 100 16.19 0.82 3.27
N ALA A 101 16.84 1.02 4.42
CA ALA A 101 17.42 2.30 4.82
C ALA A 101 18.91 2.46 4.39
N THR A 102 19.61 1.35 4.14
CA THR A 102 21.04 1.33 3.77
C THR A 102 21.18 1.29 2.25
N GLY A 103 21.25 2.46 1.61
CA GLY A 103 21.40 2.56 0.15
C GLY A 103 20.54 3.62 -0.52
N LEU A 104 19.77 4.38 0.27
CA LEU A 104 19.14 5.61 -0.22
C LEU A 104 20.24 6.66 -0.46
N PRO A 105 20.23 7.35 -1.61
CA PRO A 105 21.17 8.46 -1.83
C PRO A 105 21.00 9.49 -0.70
N ASP A 106 22.06 10.27 -0.42
CA ASP A 106 21.91 11.55 0.30
C ASP A 106 21.10 12.49 -0.61
N GLU A 107 19.80 12.24 -0.72
CA GLU A 107 18.85 13.15 -1.38
C GLU A 107 18.65 14.37 -0.49
N ASP A 108 18.51 15.54 -1.12
CA ASP A 108 18.19 16.76 -0.41
C ASP A 108 16.94 16.57 0.46
N ARG A 109 16.97 17.14 1.67
CA ARG A 109 15.95 16.93 2.72
C ARG A 109 14.52 17.23 2.25
N ASP A 110 14.39 18.10 1.26
CA ASP A 110 13.11 18.50 0.67
C ASP A 110 12.50 17.45 -0.27
N ASP A 111 13.28 16.48 -0.77
CA ASP A 111 12.79 15.45 -1.71
C ASP A 111 12.29 14.19 -0.99
N ILE A 112 12.76 13.94 0.24
CA ILE A 112 12.44 12.76 1.09
C ILE A 112 10.93 12.45 1.15
N ALA A 113 10.10 13.49 1.15
CA ALA A 113 8.65 13.36 1.24
C ALA A 113 8.03 12.68 0.01
N VAL A 114 8.57 12.94 -1.19
CA VAL A 114 8.07 12.35 -2.45
C VAL A 114 8.89 11.12 -2.79
N VAL A 115 10.22 11.23 -2.76
CA VAL A 115 11.17 10.13 -2.96
C VAL A 115 12.07 10.05 -1.73
N PRO A 116 12.13 8.93 -0.99
CA PRO A 116 11.49 7.65 -1.23
C PRO A 116 10.12 7.46 -0.54
N LEU A 117 9.66 8.42 0.29
CA LEU A 117 8.62 8.10 1.29
C LEU A 117 7.24 7.87 0.64
N ALA A 118 6.75 8.78 -0.20
CA ALA A 118 5.52 8.55 -0.94
C ALA A 118 5.71 7.47 -2.02
N ILE A 119 6.78 7.60 -2.80
CA ILE A 119 7.22 6.62 -3.80
C ILE A 119 8.69 6.30 -3.53
N PRO A 120 9.10 5.04 -3.33
CA PRO A 120 8.31 3.81 -3.47
C PRO A 120 7.78 3.25 -2.13
N VAL A 121 8.01 3.89 -0.99
CA VAL A 121 7.76 3.27 0.32
C VAL A 121 6.26 3.09 0.62
N MET A 122 5.44 4.14 0.43
CA MET A 122 3.98 4.03 0.61
C MET A 122 3.30 3.43 -0.62
N ILE A 123 3.57 3.99 -1.81
CA ILE A 123 2.97 3.58 -3.08
C ILE A 123 4.06 2.94 -3.95
N GLY A 124 4.50 1.74 -3.55
CA GLY A 124 5.45 0.94 -4.31
C GLY A 124 4.80 0.15 -5.46
N PRO A 125 5.59 -0.52 -6.32
CA PRO A 125 5.07 -1.28 -7.47
C PRO A 125 3.99 -2.31 -7.11
N ALA A 126 4.14 -2.99 -5.96
CA ALA A 126 3.16 -3.92 -5.44
C ALA A 126 1.84 -3.24 -5.02
N THR A 127 1.92 -2.13 -4.29
CA THR A 127 0.77 -1.33 -3.86
C THR A 127 0.04 -0.74 -5.07
N ILE A 128 0.79 -0.25 -6.07
CA ILE A 128 0.25 0.25 -7.33
C ILE A 128 -0.60 -0.82 -8.01
N GLY A 129 -0.03 -2.02 -8.21
CA GLY A 129 -0.75 -3.13 -8.83
C GLY A 129 -2.00 -3.52 -8.04
N ALA A 130 -1.92 -3.59 -6.71
CA ALA A 130 -3.05 -3.95 -5.87
C ALA A 130 -4.18 -2.90 -5.88
N ILE A 131 -3.87 -1.59 -5.93
CA ILE A 131 -4.87 -0.52 -6.07
C ILE A 131 -5.57 -0.61 -7.43
N LEU A 132 -4.80 -0.79 -8.52
CA LEU A 132 -5.34 -0.92 -9.88
C LEU A 132 -6.28 -2.12 -10.00
N VAL A 133 -5.89 -3.29 -9.46
CA VAL A 133 -6.73 -4.49 -9.40
C VAL A 133 -7.99 -4.19 -8.61
N TYR A 134 -7.87 -3.63 -7.41
CA TYR A 134 -9.00 -3.40 -6.53
C TYR A 134 -10.03 -2.43 -7.13
N GLY A 135 -9.57 -1.32 -7.71
CA GLY A 135 -10.45 -0.36 -8.37
C GLY A 135 -11.17 -0.95 -9.58
N ALA A 136 -10.53 -1.86 -10.32
CA ALA A 136 -11.13 -2.56 -11.47
C ALA A 136 -12.12 -3.68 -11.08
N GLU A 137 -12.12 -4.13 -9.81
CA GLU A 137 -13.04 -5.16 -9.29
C GLU A 137 -14.42 -4.60 -8.95
N LEU A 138 -14.50 -3.32 -8.57
CA LEU A 138 -15.72 -2.70 -8.08
C LEU A 138 -16.55 -2.19 -9.26
N SER A 139 -17.83 -2.55 -9.28
CA SER A 139 -18.72 -2.24 -10.40
C SER A 139 -19.94 -1.42 -9.99
N SER A 140 -20.42 -1.58 -8.76
CA SER A 140 -21.58 -0.82 -8.27
C SER A 140 -21.17 0.50 -7.61
N VAL A 141 -21.99 1.55 -7.77
CA VAL A 141 -21.72 2.87 -7.16
C VAL A 141 -21.46 2.81 -5.64
N PRO A 142 -22.23 2.03 -4.84
CA PRO A 142 -21.97 1.89 -3.40
C PRO A 142 -20.64 1.22 -3.09
N GLU A 143 -20.24 0.21 -3.87
CA GLU A 143 -18.94 -0.45 -3.73
C GLU A 143 -17.80 0.49 -4.07
N VAL A 144 -17.87 1.18 -5.21
CA VAL A 144 -16.86 2.15 -5.65
C VAL A 144 -16.68 3.25 -4.60
N THR A 145 -17.79 3.81 -4.10
CA THR A 145 -17.75 4.87 -3.08
C THR A 145 -17.19 4.35 -1.75
N GLY A 146 -17.60 3.16 -1.31
CA GLY A 146 -17.07 2.53 -0.10
C GLY A 146 -15.59 2.21 -0.20
N GLY A 147 -15.16 1.66 -1.33
CA GLY A 147 -13.77 1.33 -1.62
C GLY A 147 -12.86 2.55 -1.67
N LEU A 148 -13.32 3.62 -2.33
CA LEU A 148 -12.61 4.89 -2.41
C LEU A 148 -12.44 5.51 -1.02
N LEU A 149 -13.52 5.59 -0.24
CA LEU A 149 -13.44 6.10 1.14
C LEU A 149 -12.58 5.21 2.03
N GLY A 150 -12.56 3.90 1.80
CA GLY A 150 -11.68 2.99 2.52
C GLY A 150 -10.20 3.22 2.20
N LEU A 151 -9.84 3.48 0.94
CA LEU A 151 -8.49 3.89 0.55
C LEU A 151 -8.08 5.20 1.24
N VAL A 152 -8.95 6.21 1.20
CA VAL A 152 -8.72 7.50 1.86
C VAL A 152 -8.53 7.30 3.37
N SER A 153 -9.42 6.56 4.03
CA SER A 153 -9.31 6.25 5.46
C SER A 153 -8.02 5.50 5.79
N GLY A 154 -7.62 4.51 4.99
CA GLY A 154 -6.36 3.78 5.17
C GLY A 154 -5.13 4.70 5.13
N LEU A 155 -5.08 5.61 4.15
CA LEU A 155 -4.00 6.59 4.03
C LEU A 155 -4.01 7.62 5.17
N VAL A 156 -5.20 8.07 5.61
CA VAL A 156 -5.34 8.97 6.76
C VAL A 156 -4.84 8.29 8.03
N ILE A 157 -5.23 7.04 8.27
CA ILE A 157 -4.74 6.24 9.42
C ILE A 157 -3.21 6.12 9.35
N LEU A 158 -2.65 5.84 8.19
CA LEU A 158 -1.19 5.80 8.02
C LEU A 158 -0.54 7.15 8.34
N GLY A 159 -1.10 8.26 7.87
CA GLY A 159 -0.61 9.61 8.20
C GLY A 159 -0.65 9.88 9.71
N VAL A 160 -1.70 9.42 10.41
CA VAL A 160 -1.79 9.49 11.88
C VAL A 160 -0.71 8.62 12.55
N LEU A 161 -0.47 7.40 12.06
CA LEU A 161 0.60 6.53 12.57
C LEU A 161 2.00 7.14 12.38
N LEU A 162 2.21 7.83 11.25
CA LEU A 162 3.44 8.58 11.00
C LEU A 162 3.60 9.74 11.98
N HIS A 163 2.53 10.48 12.28
CA HIS A 163 2.56 11.53 13.29
C HIS A 163 2.87 10.98 14.69
N LEU A 164 2.35 9.79 15.01
CA LEU A 164 2.60 9.07 16.26
C LEU A 164 3.89 8.23 16.24
N SER A 165 4.69 8.29 15.18
CA SER A 165 5.86 7.43 14.98
C SER A 165 6.86 7.48 16.13
N GLY A 166 7.13 8.67 16.69
CA GLY A 166 8.02 8.81 17.84
C GLY A 166 7.46 8.18 19.12
N TYR A 167 6.14 8.23 19.32
CA TYR A 167 5.48 7.55 20.44
C TYR A 167 5.50 6.03 20.23
N LEU A 168 5.21 5.56 19.02
CA LEU A 168 5.28 4.15 18.65
C LEU A 168 6.70 3.58 18.86
N GLU A 169 7.74 4.31 18.46
CA GLU A 169 9.13 3.91 18.72
C GLU A 169 9.43 3.84 20.22
N LYS A 170 8.92 4.79 21.01
CA LYS A 170 9.13 4.80 22.47
C LYS A 170 8.44 3.62 23.18
N VAL A 171 7.24 3.24 22.75
CA VAL A 171 6.46 2.16 23.38
C VAL A 171 6.89 0.78 22.90
N LEU A 172 7.09 0.60 21.60
CA LEU A 172 7.37 -0.71 20.98
C LEU A 172 8.86 -0.98 20.81
N GLY A 173 9.68 0.07 20.77
CA GLY A 173 11.08 -0.03 20.39
C GLY A 173 11.29 -0.45 18.93
N LYS A 174 12.55 -0.42 18.50
CA LYS A 174 12.95 -0.86 17.15
C LYS A 174 12.63 -2.34 16.89
N THR A 175 12.80 -3.18 17.91
CA THR A 175 12.51 -4.61 17.83
C THR A 175 11.01 -4.87 17.67
N GLY A 176 10.15 -4.20 18.45
CA GLY A 176 8.70 -4.35 18.35
C GLY A 176 8.17 -3.90 16.99
N LEU A 177 8.60 -2.72 16.52
CA LEU A 177 8.24 -2.25 15.17
C LEU A 177 8.68 -3.22 14.06
N ASN A 178 9.86 -3.83 14.20
CA ASN A 178 10.33 -4.84 13.25
C ASN A 178 9.48 -6.12 13.30
N ILE A 179 9.07 -6.58 14.48
CA ILE A 179 8.16 -7.73 14.63
C ILE A 179 6.81 -7.44 13.97
N LEU A 180 6.23 -6.26 14.23
CA LEU A 180 4.96 -5.85 13.63
C LEU A 180 5.05 -5.75 12.11
N SER A 181 6.16 -5.25 11.58
CA SER A 181 6.43 -5.23 10.13
C SER A 181 6.44 -6.65 9.52
N LYS A 182 7.07 -7.62 10.20
CA LYS A 182 7.06 -9.02 9.76
C LYS A 182 5.66 -9.65 9.80
N ILE A 183 4.86 -9.31 10.82
CA ILE A 183 3.46 -9.75 10.91
C ILE A 183 2.63 -9.16 9.75
N SER A 184 2.81 -7.88 9.42
CA SER A 184 2.21 -7.29 8.22
C SER A 184 2.64 -8.03 6.95
N GLY A 185 3.93 -8.40 6.83
CA GLY A 185 4.42 -9.22 5.74
C GLY A 185 3.68 -10.56 5.61
N LEU A 186 3.43 -11.25 6.73
CA LEU A 186 2.63 -12.49 6.71
C LEU A 186 1.21 -12.25 6.18
N ILE A 187 0.53 -11.20 6.64
CA ILE A 187 -0.81 -10.83 6.15
C ILE A 187 -0.78 -10.48 4.65
N LEU A 188 0.25 -9.74 4.21
CA LEU A 188 0.42 -9.35 2.81
C LEU A 188 0.65 -10.56 1.91
N SER A 189 1.36 -11.59 2.39
CA SER A 189 1.56 -12.83 1.64
C SER A 189 0.23 -13.56 1.39
N ALA A 190 -0.67 -13.56 2.38
CA ALA A 190 -2.02 -14.13 2.22
C ALA A 190 -2.86 -13.32 1.23
N MET A 191 -2.84 -11.99 1.32
CA MET A 191 -3.52 -11.11 0.35
C MET A 191 -2.98 -11.29 -1.07
N ALA A 192 -1.66 -11.42 -1.22
CA ALA A 192 -1.01 -11.69 -2.49
C ALA A 192 -1.42 -13.05 -3.08
N ALA A 193 -1.45 -14.09 -2.25
CA ALA A 193 -1.94 -15.41 -2.67
C ALA A 193 -3.39 -15.34 -3.15
N GLU A 194 -4.26 -14.63 -2.42
CA GLU A 194 -5.67 -14.45 -2.82
C GLU A 194 -5.80 -13.77 -4.19
N ILE A 195 -5.03 -12.70 -4.43
CA ILE A 195 -5.02 -12.00 -5.73
C ILE A 195 -4.55 -12.94 -6.85
N VAL A 196 -3.47 -13.70 -6.62
CA VAL A 196 -2.94 -14.65 -7.61
C VAL A 196 -3.93 -15.76 -7.92
N LEU A 197 -4.50 -16.39 -6.88
CA LEU A 197 -5.44 -17.50 -7.04
C LEU A 197 -6.73 -17.04 -7.73
N THR A 198 -7.23 -15.85 -7.40
CA THR A 198 -8.38 -15.23 -8.10
C THR A 198 -8.05 -14.99 -9.58
N GLY A 199 -6.84 -14.51 -9.89
CA GLY A 199 -6.37 -14.32 -11.26
C GLY A 199 -6.28 -15.64 -12.04
N ILE A 200 -5.71 -16.69 -11.43
CA ILE A 200 -5.60 -18.04 -12.03
C ILE A 200 -6.98 -18.62 -12.29
N ALA A 201 -7.87 -18.62 -11.29
CA ALA A 201 -9.23 -19.15 -11.42
C ALA A 201 -10.01 -18.42 -12.53
N GLY A 202 -9.92 -17.08 -12.56
CA GLY A 202 -10.54 -16.27 -13.60
C GLY A 202 -9.97 -16.55 -15.00
N PHE A 203 -8.66 -16.75 -15.12
CA PHE A 203 -8.00 -17.05 -16.39
C PHE A 203 -8.37 -18.44 -16.95
N ILE A 204 -8.44 -19.45 -16.08
CA ILE A 204 -8.87 -20.80 -16.46
C ILE A 204 -10.34 -20.78 -16.91
N ALA A 205 -11.22 -20.12 -16.13
CA ALA A 205 -12.63 -20.02 -16.45
C ALA A 205 -12.89 -19.30 -17.79
N SER A 206 -12.14 -18.22 -18.08
CA SER A 206 -12.28 -17.52 -19.37
C SER A 206 -11.81 -18.38 -20.55
N THR A 207 -10.75 -19.15 -20.37
CA THR A 207 -10.21 -20.01 -21.43
C THR A 207 -11.13 -21.20 -21.71
N ALA A 208 -11.75 -21.78 -20.68
CA ALA A 208 -12.69 -22.89 -20.83
C ALA A 208 -14.03 -22.50 -21.49
N ALA A 209 -14.35 -21.20 -21.53
CA ALA A 209 -15.56 -20.66 -22.15
C ALA A 209 -15.37 -20.27 -23.64
N THR A 210 -14.18 -20.45 -24.20
CA THR A 210 -13.83 -20.16 -25.60
C THR A 210 -13.67 -21.46 -26.38
#